data_AF-A0A1V5IAL7-F1
#
_entry.id   AF-A0A1V5IAL7-F1
#
_cell.length_a   1.000
_cell.length_b   1.000
_cell.length_c   1.000
_cell.angle_alpha   90.00
_cell.angle_beta   90.00
_cell.angle_gamma   90.00
#
_symmetry.space_group_name_H-M   'P 1'
#
loop_
_entity.id
_entity.type
_entity.pdbx_description
1 polymer ?
#
loop_
_entity_poly.entity_id
_entity_poly.type
_entity_poly.pdbx_seq_one_letter_code
_entity_poly.pdbx_strand_id
1 'polypeptide(L)' 'MIQVRRINGERFTINADLIETVESTPDTVVRLVNGHRYVVSEPMDEIVDLVVKYRRKVFFSFISGEALAARAEEEEQ' A
#
# COMPACT_ATOMS: atom_id res chain seq x y z
N MET A 1 -2.28 3.90 1.15
CA MET A 1 -2.74 3.19 2.36
C MET A 1 -3.13 1.76 1.98
N ILE A 2 -2.67 0.76 2.74
CA ILE A 2 -3.12 -0.64 2.64
C ILE A 2 -3.93 -1.00 3.88
N GLN A 3 -4.97 -1.80 3.72
CA GLN A 3 -5.79 -2.30 4.83
C GLN A 3 -5.24 -3.64 5.30
N VAL A 4 -5.11 -3.79 6.62
CA VAL A 4 -4.63 -4.99 7.29
C VAL A 4 -5.46 -5.23 8.55
N ARG A 5 -5.30 -6.38 9.18
CA ARG A 5 -5.99 -6.74 10.42
C ARG A 5 -5.00 -6.97 11.53
N ARG A 6 -5.35 -6.50 12.73
CA ARG A 6 -4.71 -6.95 13.96
C ARG A 6 -5.05 -8.42 14.22
N ILE A 7 -4.29 -9.07 15.09
CA ILE A 7 -4.56 -10.46 15.53
C ILE A 7 -5.96 -10.64 16.13
N ASN A 8 -6.54 -9.59 16.73
CA ASN A 8 -7.90 -9.59 17.26
C ASN A 8 -9.00 -9.42 16.17
N GLY A 9 -8.63 -9.34 14.89
CA GLY A 9 -9.55 -9.15 13.76
C GLY A 9 -9.94 -7.70 13.45
N GLU A 10 -9.51 -6.73 14.27
CA GLU A 10 -9.77 -5.32 14.03
C GLU A 10 -9.04 -4.84 12.77
N ARG A 11 -9.78 -4.19 11.86
CA ARG A 11 -9.22 -3.64 10.62
C ARG A 11 -8.63 -2.27 10.87
N PHE A 12 -7.45 -2.04 10.33
CA PHE A 12 -6.82 -0.73 10.31
C PHE A 12 -6.09 -0.53 8.98
N THR A 13 -5.62 0.69 8.75
CA THR A 13 -4.85 1.00 7.55
C THR A 13 -3.48 1.53 7.92
N ILE A 14 -2.48 1.17 7.13
CA ILE A 14 -1.11 1.65 7.27
C ILE A 14 -0.64 2.29 5.97
N ASN A 15 0.27 3.25 6.10
CA ASN A 15 0.94 3.83 4.95
C ASN A 15 1.98 2.83 4.42
N ALA A 16 1.74 2.31 3.22
CA ALA A 16 2.60 1.35 2.56
C ALA A 16 3.99 1.93 2.22
N ASP A 17 4.09 3.24 1.99
CA ASP A 17 5.36 3.89 1.65
C ASP A 17 6.25 4.13 2.86
N LEU A 18 5.69 4.02 4.07
CA LEU A 18 6.43 4.15 5.34
C LEU A 18 6.82 2.79 5.93
N ILE A 19 6.47 1.68 5.27
CA ILE A 19 6.90 0.35 5.69
C ILE A 19 8.40 0.24 5.45
N GLU A 20 9.14 -0.01 6.53
CA GLU A 20 10.58 -0.23 6.53
C GLU A 20 10.89 -1.72 6.32
N THR A 21 10.30 -2.60 7.13
CA THR A 21 10.46 -4.05 7.03
C THR A 21 9.16 -4.79 7.33
N VAL A 22 9.05 -6.00 6.79
CA VAL A 22 8.02 -6.98 7.13
C VAL A 22 8.73 -8.27 7.49
N GLU A 23 8.52 -8.79 8.70
CA GLU A 23 9.19 -9.96 9.23
C GLU A 23 8.14 -10.98 9.71
N SER A 24 8.43 -12.28 9.56
CA SER A 24 7.52 -13.36 9.97
C SER A 24 8.11 -14.11 11.16
N THR A 25 7.74 -13.75 12.39
CA THR A 25 8.25 -14.38 13.62
C THR A 25 7.29 -14.24 14.81
N PRO A 26 6.72 -15.34 15.35
CA PRO A 26 5.94 -16.35 14.61
C PRO A 26 4.75 -15.74 13.84
N ASP A 27 4.32 -14.55 14.25
CA ASP A 27 3.33 -13.71 13.58
C ASP A 27 4.03 -12.69 12.64
N THR A 28 3.28 -12.09 11.73
CA THR A 28 3.81 -11.06 10.83
C THR A 28 3.92 -9.72 11.56
N VAL A 29 5.11 -9.12 11.54
CA VAL A 29 5.39 -7.80 12.11
C VAL A 29 5.75 -6.83 10.99
N VAL A 30 4.98 -5.74 10.89
CA VAL A 30 5.27 -4.61 10.01
C VAL A 30 5.94 -3.51 10.82
N ARG A 31 7.17 -3.17 10.45
CA ARG A 31 7.93 -2.06 11.04
C ARG A 31 7.86 -0.85 10.12
N LEU A 32 7.60 0.32 10.69
CA LEU A 32 7.63 1.60 9.99
C LEU A 32 8.94 2.32 10.21
N VAL A 33 9.28 3.23 9.29
CA VAL A 33 10.51 4.04 9.32
C VAL A 33 10.69 4.91 10.56
N ASN A 34 9.60 5.19 11.29
CA ASN A 34 9.63 5.92 12.57
C ASN A 34 9.82 5.01 13.80
N GLY A 35 10.06 3.72 13.58
CA GLY A 35 10.26 2.73 14.64
C GLY A 35 8.97 2.10 15.17
N HIS A 36 7.77 2.56 14.77
CA HIS A 36 6.52 1.90 15.16
C HIS A 36 6.41 0.51 14.55
N ARG A 37 5.80 -0.41 15.31
CA ARG A 37 5.62 -1.81 14.91
C ARG A 37 4.16 -2.21 15.05
N TYR A 38 3.67 -2.94 14.06
CA TYR A 38 2.32 -3.50 14.06
C TYR A 38 2.40 -5.00 13.84
N VAL A 39 1.76 -5.75 14.73
CA VAL A 39 1.53 -7.19 14.54
C VAL A 39 0.23 -7.35 13.77
N VAL A 40 0.30 -8.06 12.65
CA VAL A 40 -0.82 -8.25 11.71
C VAL A 40 -1.11 -9.72 11.51
N SER A 41 -2.36 -10.03 11.18
CA SER A 41 -2.80 -11.42 10.95
C SER A 41 -2.47 -11.95 9.55
N GLU A 42 -2.22 -11.03 8.61
CA GLU A 42 -1.86 -11.36 7.24
C GLU A 42 -0.43 -11.95 7.18
N PRO A 43 -0.19 -12.99 6.37
CA PRO A 43 1.16 -13.47 6.12
C PRO A 43 2.00 -12.41 5.37
N MET A 44 3.31 -12.49 5.51
CA MET A 44 4.26 -11.57 4.86
C MET A 44 3.99 -11.40 3.35
N ASP A 45 3.73 -12.50 2.63
CA ASP A 45 3.48 -12.46 1.17
C ASP A 45 2.22 -11.66 0.81
N GLU A 46 1.16 -11.76 1.63
CA GLU A 46 -0.05 -10.96 1.43
C GLU A 46 0.21 -9.47 1.65
N ILE A 47 1.04 -9.11 2.63
CA ILE A 47 1.46 -7.71 2.84
C ILE A 47 2.21 -7.19 1.61
N VAL A 48 3.15 -7.97 1.06
CA VAL A 48 3.89 -7.59 -0.15
C VAL A 48 2.94 -7.37 -1.32
N ASP A 49 1.99 -8.28 -1.54
CA ASP A 49 0.98 -8.15 -2.59
C ASP A 49 0.10 -6.90 -2.43
N LEU A 50 -0.29 -6.57 -1.20
CA LEU A 50 -1.05 -5.35 -0.91
C LEU A 50 -0.25 -4.09 -1.25
N VAL A 51 1.05 -4.06 -0.93
CA VAL A 51 1.95 -2.95 -1.28
C VAL A 51 2.10 -2.83 -2.80
N VAL A 52 2.30 -3.94 -3.51
CA VAL A 52 2.42 -3.95 -4.97
C VAL A 52 1.13 -3.46 -5.63
N LYS A 53 -0.04 -3.94 -5.17
CA LYS A 53 -1.34 -3.48 -5.65
C LYS A 53 -1.55 -1.99 -5.40
N TYR A 54 -1.18 -1.50 -4.23
CA TYR A 54 -1.23 -0.07 -3.91
C TYR A 54 -0.37 0.75 -4.87
N ARG A 55 0.91 0.38 -5.05
CA ARG A 55 1.82 1.10 -5.96
C ARG A 55 1.36 1.07 -7.40
N ARG A 56 0.87 -0.07 -7.89
CA ARG A 56 0.27 -0.18 -9.24
C ARG A 56 -0.92 0.76 -9.40
N LYS A 57 -1.80 0.84 -8.40
CA LYS A 57 -2.97 1.73 -8.44
C LYS A 57 -2.56 3.20 -8.46
N VAL A 58 -1.59 3.59 -7.63
CA VAL A 58 -1.04 4.96 -7.61
C VAL A 58 -0.43 5.31 -8.96
N PHE A 59 0.44 4.45 -9.49
CA PHE A 59 1.12 4.67 -10.76
C PHE A 59 0.15 4.72 -11.96
N PHE A 60 -0.81 3.80 -12.02
CA PHE A 60 -1.78 3.77 -13.11
C PHE A 60 -2.72 4.98 -13.05
N SER A 61 -3.13 5.40 -11.86
CA SER A 61 -3.91 6.63 -11.67
C SER A 61 -3.15 7.86 -12.15
N PHE A 62 -1.83 7.89 -11.96
CA PHE A 62 -0.99 8.98 -12.44
C PHE A 62 -0.95 9.03 -13.98
N ILE A 63 -0.61 7.91 -14.65
CA ILE A 63 -0.56 7.85 -16.11
C ILE A 63 -1.93 8.13 -16.74
N SER A 64 -3.01 7.59 -16.16
CA SER A 64 -4.36 7.79 -16.69
C SER A 64 -4.80 9.25 -16.57
N GLY A 65 -4.35 9.96 -15.52
CA GLY A 65 -4.61 11.39 -15.35
C GLY A 65 -3.90 12.23 -16.40
N GLU A 66 -2.61 11.97 -16.67
CA GLU A 66 -1.86 12.66 -17.74
C GLU A 66 -2.43 12.36 -19.13
N ALA A 67 -2.82 11.11 -19.40
CA ALA A 67 -3.42 10.73 -20.68
C ALA A 67 -4.80 11.36 -20.91
N LEU A 68 -5.58 11.59 -19.84
CA LEU A 68 -6.83 12.34 -19.91
C LEU A 68 -6.60 13.84 -20.12
N ALA A 69 -5.58 14.41 -19.46
CA ALA A 69 -5.22 15.83 -19.64
C ALA A 69 -4.72 16.11 -21.07
N ALA A 70 -3.84 15.26 -21.62
CA ALA A 70 -3.32 15.41 -22.98
C ALA A 70 -4.42 15.35 -24.05
N ARG A 71 -5.47 14.56 -23.83
CA ARG A 71 -6.63 14.48 -24.74
C ARG A 71 -7.54 15.70 -24.66
N ALA A 72 -7.67 16.32 -23.48
CA ALA A 72 -8.47 17.54 -23.32
C ALA A 72 -7.81 18.73 -24.03
N GLU A 73 -6.48 18.81 -24.04
CA GLU A 73 -5.72 19.87 -24.73
C GLU A 73 -5.75 19.74 -26.27
N GLU A 74 -5.98 18.54 -26.80
CA GLU A 74 -6.17 18.30 -28.24
C GLU A 74 -7.60 18.63 -28.73
N GLU A 75 -8.62 18.55 -27.87
CA GLU A 75 -10.01 18.88 -28.23
C GLU A 75 -10.31 20.39 -28.19
N GLU A 76 -9.43 21.20 -27.59
CA GLU A 76 -9.57 22.67 -27.49
C GLU A 76 -8.81 23.45 -28.60
N GLN A 77 -8.11 22.76 -29.51
CA GLN A 77 -7.39 23.32 -30.67
C GLN A 77 -8.11 23.04 -31.99
#